data_AF-A0A0B7FMN0-F1
#
_entry.id   AF-A0A0B7FMN0-F1
#
_cell.length_a   1.000
_cell.length_b   1.000
_cell.length_c   1.000
_cell.angle_alpha   90.00
_cell.angle_beta   90.00
_cell.angle_gamma   90.00
#
_symmetry.space_group_name_H-M   'P 1'
#
loop_
_entity.id
_entity.type
_entity.pdbx_description
1 polymer ?
#
loop_
_entity_poly.entity_id
_entity_poly.type
_entity_poly.pdbx_seq_one_letter_code
_entity_poly.pdbx_strand_id
1 'polypeptide(L)'
;MASQARAAYRSLLREVRKSSIFPRTERGTFLSNQMHAIANSTGQTPQAFQSHALNAAAFLRAQRDYKILMDRYNPLHGLSVEEQRKATAHRVGLELPKEFKE
;
A
#
# COMPACT_ATOMS: atom_id res chain seq x y z
N MET A 1 -16.49 -0.33 -25.80
CA MET A 1 -16.25 0.70 -24.77
C MET A 1 -16.67 0.24 -23.37
N ALA A 2 -17.95 -0.04 -23.11
CA ALA A 2 -18.41 -0.49 -21.77
C ALA A 2 -17.74 -1.79 -21.26
N SER A 3 -17.30 -2.68 -22.15
CA SER A 3 -16.55 -3.90 -21.81
C SER A 3 -15.17 -3.61 -21.21
N GLN A 4 -14.47 -2.59 -21.73
CA GLN A 4 -13.12 -2.20 -21.29
C GLN A 4 -13.17 -1.51 -19.92
N ALA A 5 -14.14 -0.62 -19.71
CA ALA A 5 -14.37 0.01 -18.40
C ALA A 5 -14.70 -1.04 -17.31
N ARG A 6 -15.51 -2.06 -17.64
CA ARG A 6 -15.79 -3.19 -16.74
C ARG A 6 -14.55 -4.05 -16.46
N ALA A 7 -13.70 -4.28 -17.45
CA ALA A 7 -12.46 -5.02 -17.26
C ALA A 7 -11.50 -4.27 -16.32
N ALA A 8 -11.32 -2.96 -16.51
CA ALA A 8 -10.51 -2.10 -15.65
C ALA A 8 -11.07 -2.02 -14.21
N TYR A 9 -12.39 -1.95 -14.08
CA TYR A 9 -13.04 -2.04 -12.78
C TYR A 9 -12.72 -3.36 -12.08
N ARG A 10 -12.87 -4.49 -12.77
CA ARG A 10 -12.58 -5.82 -12.21
C ARG A 10 -11.10 -5.99 -11.84
N SER A 11 -10.16 -5.43 -12.60
CA SER A 11 -8.74 -5.48 -12.22
C SER A 11 -8.49 -4.70 -10.94
N LEU A 12 -9.09 -3.51 -10.80
CA LEU A 12 -8.99 -2.72 -9.58
C LEU A 12 -9.57 -3.45 -8.36
N LEU A 13 -10.76 -4.04 -8.50
CA LEU A 13 -11.38 -4.85 -7.43
C LEU A 13 -10.49 -6.01 -6.97
N ARG A 14 -9.85 -6.69 -7.91
CA ARG A 14 -8.93 -7.81 -7.62
C ARG A 14 -7.71 -7.34 -6.86
N GLU A 15 -7.14 -6.18 -7.22
CA GLU A 15 -5.98 -5.63 -6.50
C GLU A 15 -6.37 -5.12 -5.12
N VAL A 16 -7.48 -4.41 -4.96
CA VAL A 16 -7.99 -4.00 -3.63
C VAL A 16 -8.17 -5.21 -2.72
N ARG A 17 -8.73 -6.32 -3.23
CA ARG A 17 -8.87 -7.55 -2.44
C ARG A 17 -7.51 -8.08 -1.93
N LYS A 18 -6.45 -7.96 -2.72
CA LYS A 18 -5.10 -8.43 -2.39
C LYS A 18 -4.34 -7.46 -1.48
N SER A 19 -4.55 -6.16 -1.62
CA SER A 19 -3.80 -5.11 -0.91
C SER A 19 -4.52 -4.55 0.31
N SER A 20 -5.79 -4.90 0.53
CA SER A 20 -6.58 -4.32 1.61
C SER A 20 -6.14 -4.83 2.98
N ILE A 21 -5.98 -3.87 3.90
CA ILE A 21 -5.77 -4.09 5.34
C ILE A 21 -7.09 -4.27 6.11
N PHE A 22 -8.24 -3.97 5.49
CA PHE A 22 -9.53 -3.97 6.16
C PHE A 22 -10.21 -5.36 6.16
N PRO A 23 -11.01 -5.68 7.19
CA PRO A 23 -11.82 -6.89 7.23
C PRO A 23 -12.79 -6.99 6.05
N ARG A 24 -13.20 -8.22 5.68
CA ARG A 24 -14.05 -8.45 4.50
C ARG A 24 -15.36 -7.65 4.52
N THR A 25 -15.95 -7.46 5.69
CA THR A 25 -17.21 -6.77 5.93
C THR A 25 -17.14 -5.27 5.63
N GLU A 26 -16.03 -4.61 5.99
CA GLU A 26 -15.86 -3.16 5.88
C GLU A 26 -15.29 -2.72 4.53
N ARG A 27 -14.68 -3.64 3.77
CA ARG A 27 -14.08 -3.33 2.46
C ARG A 27 -15.08 -2.80 1.43
N GLY A 28 -16.32 -3.26 1.49
CA GLY A 28 -17.34 -2.92 0.49
C GLY A 28 -17.65 -1.43 0.45
N THR A 29 -17.84 -0.82 1.62
CA THR A 29 -18.20 0.61 1.77
C THR A 29 -17.03 1.52 1.40
N PHE A 30 -15.82 1.20 1.84
CA PHE A 30 -14.62 1.94 1.46
C PHE A 30 -14.45 1.93 -0.08
N LEU A 31 -14.59 0.75 -0.68
CA LEU A 31 -14.43 0.57 -2.11
C LEU A 31 -15.47 1.35 -2.90
N SER A 32 -16.76 1.26 -2.54
CA SER A 32 -17.80 2.03 -3.24
C SER A 32 -17.50 3.52 -3.18
N ASN A 33 -17.11 4.05 -2.02
CA ASN A 33 -16.81 5.48 -1.85
C ASN A 33 -15.65 5.92 -2.74
N GLN A 34 -14.58 5.12 -2.82
CA GLN A 34 -13.45 5.45 -3.69
C GLN A 34 -13.79 5.31 -5.18
N MET A 35 -14.63 4.36 -5.55
CA MET A 35 -15.11 4.24 -6.92
C MET A 35 -15.96 5.43 -7.34
N HIS A 36 -16.82 5.92 -6.45
CA HIS A 36 -17.58 7.15 -6.67
C HIS A 36 -16.65 8.36 -6.79
N ALA A 37 -15.61 8.46 -5.95
CA ALA A 37 -14.61 9.52 -6.06
C ALA A 37 -13.88 9.49 -7.42
N ILE A 38 -13.43 8.32 -7.88
CA ILE A 38 -12.79 8.17 -9.20
C ILE A 38 -13.76 8.59 -10.30
N ALA A 39 -14.99 8.06 -10.31
CA ALA A 39 -15.98 8.38 -11.33
C ALA A 39 -16.29 9.89 -11.40
N ASN A 40 -16.46 10.54 -10.24
CA ASN A 40 -16.73 11.97 -10.13
C ASN A 40 -15.52 12.82 -10.58
N SER A 41 -14.29 12.37 -10.31
CA SER A 41 -13.07 13.07 -10.74
C SER A 41 -12.83 13.02 -12.25
N THR A 42 -13.35 12.00 -12.94
CA THR A 42 -13.01 11.70 -14.34
C THR A 42 -13.84 12.40 -15.41
N GLY A 43 -14.67 13.39 -15.07
CA GLY A 43 -15.44 14.15 -16.05
C GLY A 43 -16.22 13.25 -17.02
N GLN A 44 -17.08 12.37 -16.50
CA GLN A 44 -18.07 11.52 -17.20
C GLN A 44 -17.63 10.71 -18.45
N THR A 45 -16.37 10.72 -18.88
CA THR A 45 -15.94 9.95 -20.05
C THR A 45 -15.51 8.53 -19.66
N PRO A 46 -15.98 7.49 -20.37
CA PRO A 46 -15.64 6.11 -20.03
C PRO A 46 -14.16 5.78 -20.19
N GLN A 47 -13.45 6.47 -21.10
CA GLN A 47 -12.00 6.34 -21.30
C GLN A 47 -11.19 6.90 -20.13
N ALA A 48 -11.57 8.09 -19.61
CA ALA A 48 -10.90 8.65 -18.45
C ALA A 48 -11.07 7.71 -17.26
N PHE A 49 -12.30 7.27 -16.97
CA PHE A 49 -12.56 6.29 -15.91
C PHE A 49 -11.68 5.03 -16.04
N GLN A 50 -11.59 4.47 -17.25
CA GLN A 50 -10.75 3.30 -17.51
C GLN A 50 -9.28 3.56 -17.16
N SER A 51 -8.71 4.68 -17.62
CA SER A 51 -7.31 5.03 -17.36
C SER A 51 -7.03 5.19 -15.87
N HIS A 52 -7.90 5.91 -15.14
CA HIS A 52 -7.75 6.12 -13.70
C HIS A 52 -7.92 4.83 -12.90
N ALA A 53 -8.87 3.96 -13.28
CA ALA A 53 -9.04 2.66 -12.64
C ALA A 53 -7.81 1.77 -12.81
N LEU A 54 -7.17 1.77 -13.99
CA LEU A 54 -5.93 1.04 -14.25
C LEU A 54 -4.76 1.64 -13.48
N ASN A 55 -4.63 2.97 -13.43
CA ASN A 55 -3.60 3.66 -12.65
C ASN A 55 -3.71 3.33 -11.17
N ALA A 56 -4.93 3.37 -10.61
CA ALA A 56 -5.18 2.97 -9.22
C ALA A 56 -4.81 1.49 -8.98
N ALA A 57 -5.14 0.59 -9.91
CA ALA A 57 -4.79 -0.82 -9.79
C ALA A 57 -3.25 -1.03 -9.82
N ALA A 58 -2.55 -0.31 -10.69
CA ALA A 58 -1.08 -0.33 -10.77
C ALA A 58 -0.44 0.20 -9.49
N PHE A 59 -0.95 1.31 -8.95
CA PHE A 59 -0.49 1.89 -7.69
C PHE A 59 -0.65 0.90 -6.52
N LEU A 60 -1.82 0.26 -6.38
CA LEU A 60 -2.07 -0.72 -5.32
C LEU A 60 -1.14 -1.93 -5.42
N ARG A 61 -0.85 -2.39 -6.64
CA ARG A 61 0.12 -3.46 -6.86
C ARG A 61 1.52 -3.02 -6.45
N ALA A 62 1.97 -1.85 -6.91
CA ALA A 62 3.28 -1.30 -6.55
C ALA A 62 3.42 -1.11 -5.04
N GLN A 63 2.38 -0.65 -4.35
CA GLN A 63 2.40 -0.48 -2.89
C GLN A 63 2.56 -1.81 -2.15
N ARG A 64 1.89 -2.86 -2.62
CA ARG A 64 2.04 -4.21 -2.06
C ARG A 64 3.46 -4.74 -2.27
N ASP A 65 3.99 -4.58 -3.48
CA ASP A 65 5.33 -5.08 -3.83
C ASP A 65 6.41 -4.27 -3.08
N TYR A 66 6.23 -2.96 -2.93
CA TYR A 66 7.05 -2.10 -2.08
C TYR A 66 7.10 -2.59 -0.63
N LYS A 67 5.94 -2.93 -0.05
CA LYS A 67 5.88 -3.48 1.30
C LYS A 67 6.69 -4.77 1.41
N ILE A 68 6.53 -5.70 0.46
CA ILE A 68 7.28 -6.97 0.44
C ILE A 68 8.79 -6.73 0.35
N LEU A 69 9.22 -5.76 -0.47
CA LEU A 69 10.63 -5.42 -0.61
C LEU A 69 11.19 -4.76 0.66
N MET A 70 10.41 -3.87 1.29
CA MET A 70 10.81 -3.21 2.53
C MET A 70 11.00 -4.23 3.65
N ASP A 71 10.03 -5.13 3.83
CA ASP A 71 10.08 -6.18 4.85
C ASP A 71 11.28 -7.13 4.64
N ARG A 72 11.69 -7.36 3.37
CA ARG A 72 12.80 -8.25 3.03
C ARG A 72 14.18 -7.62 3.20
N TYR A 73 14.34 -6.39 2.73
CA TYR A 73 15.67 -5.77 2.61
C TYR A 73 15.94 -4.72 3.69
N ASN A 74 14.91 -4.25 4.40
CA ASN A 74 15.05 -3.28 5.47
C ASN A 74 14.41 -3.78 6.78
N PRO A 75 15.08 -4.71 7.49
CA PRO A 75 14.58 -5.24 8.76
C PRO A 75 14.57 -4.20 9.90
N LEU A 76 15.17 -3.02 9.69
CA LEU A 76 15.17 -1.92 10.66
C LEU A 76 13.95 -1.00 10.49
N HIS A 77 13.19 -1.17 9.41
CA HIS A 77 12.01 -0.36 9.14
C HIS A 77 10.92 -0.63 10.19
N GLY A 78 10.49 0.41 10.90
CA GLY A 78 9.43 0.33 11.93
C GLY A 78 9.96 0.18 13.37
N LEU A 79 11.26 0.02 13.56
CA LEU A 79 11.90 0.07 14.88
C LEU A 79 12.03 1.51 15.38
N SER A 80 11.99 1.69 16.71
CA SER A 80 12.33 2.97 17.33
C SER A 80 13.81 3.30 17.12
N VAL A 81 14.20 4.57 17.27
CA VAL A 81 15.60 5.01 17.09
C VAL A 81 16.55 4.26 18.02
N GLU A 82 16.12 3.93 19.24
CA GLU A 82 16.91 3.16 20.21
C GLU A 82 17.10 1.71 19.78
N GLU A 83 16.02 1.06 19.34
CA GLU A 83 16.05 -0.31 18.83
C GLU A 83 16.90 -0.42 17.56
N GLN A 84 16.83 0.58 16.67
CA GLN A 84 17.69 0.65 15.49
C GLN A 84 19.17 0.78 15.85
N ARG A 85 19.50 1.65 16.82
CA ARG A 85 20.87 1.80 17.34
C ARG A 85 21.39 0.48 17.89
N LYS A 86 20.59 -0.21 18.70
CA LYS A 86 20.92 -1.50 19.28
C LYS A 86 21.10 -2.59 18.22
N ALA A 87 20.15 -2.73 17.29
CA ALA A 87 20.23 -3.69 16.19
C ALA A 87 21.46 -3.43 15.30
N THR A 88 21.84 -2.17 15.12
CA THR A 88 23.05 -1.79 14.37
C THR A 88 24.33 -2.15 15.13
N ALA A 89 24.38 -1.93 16.44
CA ALA A 89 25.51 -2.36 17.27
C ALA A 89 25.69 -3.89 17.23
N HIS A 90 24.61 -4.66 17.32
CA HIS A 90 24.67 -6.12 17.23
C HIS A 90 25.16 -6.64 15.89
N ARG A 91 24.99 -5.89 14.78
CA ARG A 91 25.54 -6.29 13.46
C ARG A 91 27.06 -6.43 13.45
N VAL A 92 27.74 -5.67 14.29
CA VAL A 92 29.21 -5.70 14.45
C VAL A 92 29.65 -6.46 15.71
N GLY A 93 28.72 -7.16 16.38
CA GLY A 93 28.99 -7.89 17.61
C GLY A 93 29.22 -6.99 18.84
N LEU A 94 28.74 -5.74 18.80
CA LEU A 94 28.84 -4.79 19.91
C LEU A 94 27.50 -4.64 20.64
N GLU A 95 27.58 -4.29 21.92
CA GLU A 95 26.43 -3.87 22.74
C GLU A 95 26.39 -2.34 22.82
N LEU A 96 25.18 -1.78 22.95
CA LEU A 96 25.05 -0.34 23.16
C LEU A 96 25.61 0.05 24.54
N PRO A 97 26.45 1.10 24.65
CA PRO A 97 26.91 1.59 25.94
C PRO A 97 25.74 1.99 26.84
N LYS A 98 25.89 1.80 28.16
CA LYS A 98 24.93 2.33 29.12
C LYS A 98 24.92 3.85 29.03
N GLU A 99 23.74 4.44 28.90
CA GLU A 99 23.61 5.89 28.92
C GLU A 99 24.15 6.42 30.25
N PHE A 100 24.92 7.49 30.19
CA PHE A 100 25.45 8.16 31.37
C PHE A 100 24.27 8.76 32.14
N LYS A 101 24.10 8.32 33.40
CA LYS A 101 23.17 8.92 34.34
C LYS A 101 24.00 9.70 35.36
N GLU A 102 23.82 11.02 35.36
CA GLU A 102 24.39 11.93 36.37
C GLU A 102 23.81 11.67 37.76
#